data_AF-Q0W916-F1
#
_entry.id   AF-Q0W916-F1
#
_cell.length_a   1.000
_cell.length_b   1.000
_cell.length_c   1.000
_cell.angle_alpha   90.00
_cell.angle_beta   90.00
_cell.angle_gamma   90.00
#
_symmetry.space_group_name_H-M   'P 1'
#
loop_
_entity.id
_entity.type
_entity.pdbx_description
1 polymer ?
#
loop_
_entity_poly.entity_id
_entity_poly.type
_entity_poly.pdbx_seq_one_letter_code
_entity_poly.pdbx_strand_id
1 'polypeptide(L)'
;MFTTPVSRPFIDTLKALGLPEKKENNIYLVLHVHGDGIRAPKGWNAKIFRNSKNELKLVTTDEAILNRLLKGGPGVAKKEDAPRATPIVTPPLPKHTASTALTDFGMEDCKQPEAQLVIKVDDSGWGFPLGGVMIGATDGSRVETGIIELKYFQEGLFESKEYLDEAAHITVELINKLGATKDNSRVEICPGYINSKSYTAIKYRGYSVEKKEITGLLQDELEKRFFEYVKGLGYESYYDPKQTKSIGKNFNEVIAWIDKDRAERMKLAKSGWKYFKR
;
A
#
# COMPACT_ATOMS: atom_id res chain seq x y z
N MET A 1 -5.61 -4.20 -6.08
CA MET A 1 -6.76 -5.11 -5.92
C MET A 1 -7.79 -4.66 -6.95
N PHE A 2 -7.94 -5.44 -8.00
CA PHE A 2 -8.73 -5.06 -9.17
C PHE A 2 -10.19 -5.38 -8.92
N THR A 3 -11.08 -4.50 -9.35
CA THR A 3 -12.50 -4.73 -9.17
C THR A 3 -13.31 -4.50 -10.43
N THR A 4 -14.06 -5.51 -10.85
CA THR A 4 -14.78 -5.49 -12.13
C THR A 4 -16.22 -5.96 -11.90
N PRO A 5 -17.23 -5.28 -12.47
CA PRO A 5 -18.59 -5.79 -12.51
C PRO A 5 -18.61 -7.15 -13.22
N VAL A 6 -19.34 -8.12 -12.68
CA VAL A 6 -19.44 -9.46 -13.28
C VAL A 6 -20.88 -9.94 -13.34
N SER A 7 -21.16 -10.89 -14.23
CA SER A 7 -22.47 -11.50 -14.38
C SER A 7 -22.61 -12.78 -13.56
N ARG A 8 -23.83 -13.30 -13.39
CA ARG A 8 -24.04 -14.61 -12.73
C ARG A 8 -23.31 -15.78 -13.42
N PRO A 9 -23.33 -15.91 -14.77
CA PRO A 9 -22.56 -16.95 -15.47
C PRO A 9 -21.05 -16.91 -15.20
N PHE A 10 -20.51 -15.74 -14.86
CA PHE A 10 -19.11 -15.61 -14.49
C PHE A 10 -18.78 -16.37 -13.18
N ILE A 11 -19.73 -16.47 -12.24
CA ILE A 11 -19.55 -17.25 -11.02
C ILE A 11 -19.34 -18.73 -11.37
N ASP A 12 -20.16 -19.26 -12.29
CA ASP A 12 -20.07 -20.66 -12.71
C ASP A 12 -18.76 -20.92 -13.45
N THR A 13 -18.32 -19.97 -14.28
CA THR A 13 -17.00 -20.01 -14.92
C THR A 13 -15.88 -20.08 -13.89
N LEU A 14 -15.95 -19.27 -12.83
CA LEU A 14 -14.94 -19.26 -11.78
C LEU A 14 -14.95 -20.55 -10.93
N LYS A 15 -16.14 -21.11 -10.66
CA LYS A 15 -16.29 -22.41 -9.99
C LYS A 15 -15.75 -23.55 -10.84
N ALA A 16 -15.97 -23.51 -12.15
CA ALA A 16 -15.48 -24.51 -13.09
C ALA A 16 -13.95 -24.59 -13.15
N LEU A 17 -13.23 -23.55 -12.67
CA LEU A 17 -11.78 -23.62 -12.49
C LEU A 17 -11.36 -24.68 -11.46
N GLY A 18 -12.26 -25.13 -10.58
CA GLY A 18 -12.00 -26.16 -9.59
C GLY A 18 -10.93 -25.76 -8.57
N LEU A 19 -10.83 -24.46 -8.28
CA LEU A 19 -9.92 -23.92 -7.28
C LEU A 19 -10.51 -24.07 -5.87
N PRO A 20 -9.68 -24.26 -4.84
CA PRO A 20 -10.14 -24.32 -3.45
C PRO A 20 -11.01 -23.12 -3.05
N GLU A 21 -12.16 -23.38 -2.44
CA GLU A 21 -13.05 -22.35 -1.90
C GLU A 21 -12.80 -22.14 -0.41
N LYS A 22 -12.94 -20.88 0.06
CA LYS A 22 -12.89 -20.53 1.47
C LYS A 22 -14.18 -19.86 1.90
N LYS A 23 -14.88 -20.47 2.87
CA LYS A 23 -16.05 -19.84 3.50
C LYS A 23 -15.58 -18.73 4.45
N GLU A 24 -16.18 -17.55 4.34
CA GLU A 24 -16.00 -16.45 5.27
C GLU A 24 -17.38 -15.99 5.75
N ASN A 25 -17.49 -15.56 7.01
CA ASN A 25 -18.73 -15.04 7.55
C ASN A 25 -18.96 -13.59 7.09
N ASN A 26 -19.37 -13.43 5.83
CA ASN A 26 -19.67 -12.13 5.23
C ASN A 26 -20.92 -12.27 4.35
N ILE A 27 -22.00 -11.60 4.75
CA ILE A 27 -23.31 -11.65 4.09
C ILE A 27 -23.29 -11.16 2.63
N TYR A 28 -22.29 -10.36 2.26
CA TYR A 28 -22.12 -9.84 0.91
C TYR A 28 -21.21 -10.72 0.06
N LEU A 29 -20.49 -11.68 0.64
CA LEU A 29 -19.57 -12.54 -0.10
C LEU A 29 -20.35 -13.70 -0.75
N VAL A 30 -20.26 -13.79 -2.07
CA VAL A 30 -20.92 -14.82 -2.88
C VAL A 30 -19.98 -15.99 -3.16
N LEU A 31 -18.71 -15.71 -3.45
CA LEU A 31 -17.71 -16.72 -3.77
C LEU A 31 -16.33 -16.22 -3.33
N HIS A 32 -15.50 -17.12 -2.82
CA HIS A 32 -14.10 -16.83 -2.52
C HIS A 32 -13.26 -18.06 -2.86
N VAL A 33 -12.44 -17.92 -3.89
CA VAL A 33 -11.49 -18.94 -4.35
C VAL A 33 -10.06 -18.51 -4.10
N HIS A 34 -9.18 -19.46 -3.85
CA HIS A 34 -7.75 -19.22 -3.63
C HIS A 34 -6.89 -20.13 -4.51
N GLY A 35 -5.63 -19.74 -4.72
CA GLY A 35 -4.69 -20.53 -5.50
C GLY A 35 -4.28 -21.80 -4.77
N ASP A 36 -4.15 -22.88 -5.52
CA ASP A 36 -3.75 -24.21 -5.05
C ASP A 36 -2.22 -24.41 -5.05
N GLY A 37 -1.46 -23.43 -5.52
CA GLY A 37 -0.02 -23.52 -5.72
C GLY A 37 0.40 -24.20 -7.03
N ILE A 38 -0.56 -24.68 -7.85
CA ILE A 38 -0.32 -25.36 -9.13
C ILE A 38 -0.84 -24.49 -10.27
N ARG A 39 -2.15 -24.19 -10.27
CA ARG A 39 -2.82 -23.35 -11.27
C ARG A 39 -2.67 -21.87 -10.96
N ALA A 40 -2.63 -21.52 -9.67
CA ALA A 40 -2.36 -20.17 -9.19
C ALA A 40 -1.53 -20.20 -7.89
N PRO A 41 -0.70 -19.17 -7.61
CA PRO A 41 0.09 -19.10 -6.37
C PRO A 41 -0.79 -19.21 -5.12
N LYS A 42 -0.28 -19.84 -4.05
CA LYS A 42 -1.04 -20.01 -2.79
C LYS A 42 -1.56 -18.69 -2.18
N GLY A 43 -0.88 -17.57 -2.45
CA GLY A 43 -1.30 -16.24 -2.00
C GLY A 43 -2.35 -15.55 -2.89
N TRP A 44 -2.65 -16.11 -4.06
CA TRP A 44 -3.65 -15.57 -4.98
C TRP A 44 -5.07 -15.86 -4.47
N ASN A 45 -5.98 -14.90 -4.61
CA ASN A 45 -7.40 -15.13 -4.40
C ASN A 45 -8.28 -14.26 -5.32
N ALA A 46 -9.51 -14.73 -5.52
CA ALA A 46 -10.59 -13.98 -6.14
C ALA A 46 -11.86 -14.12 -5.31
N LYS A 47 -12.52 -12.98 -5.08
CA LYS A 47 -13.75 -12.85 -4.31
C LYS A 47 -14.83 -12.21 -5.16
N ILE A 48 -16.05 -12.72 -5.09
CA ILE A 48 -17.22 -12.09 -5.71
C ILE A 48 -18.11 -11.60 -4.58
N PHE A 49 -18.43 -10.31 -4.60
CA PHE A 49 -19.34 -9.67 -3.67
C PHE A 49 -20.65 -9.30 -4.36
N ARG A 50 -21.73 -9.29 -3.58
CA ARG A 50 -23.05 -8.81 -3.97
C ARG A 50 -23.40 -7.59 -3.14
N ASN A 51 -23.78 -6.49 -3.78
CA ASN A 51 -24.22 -5.28 -3.09
C ASN A 51 -25.73 -5.30 -2.79
N SER A 52 -26.23 -4.26 -2.12
CA SER A 52 -27.66 -4.10 -1.79
C SER A 52 -28.57 -3.96 -3.02
N LYS A 53 -28.01 -3.59 -4.19
CA LYS A 53 -28.71 -3.52 -5.47
C LYS A 53 -28.65 -4.84 -6.26
N ASN A 54 -28.17 -5.92 -5.63
CA ASN A 54 -28.02 -7.25 -6.24
C ASN A 54 -26.98 -7.33 -7.39
N GLU A 55 -26.12 -6.33 -7.52
CA GLU A 55 -25.04 -6.28 -8.50
C GLU A 55 -23.83 -7.06 -7.98
N LEU A 56 -23.12 -7.75 -8.88
CA LEU A 56 -21.98 -8.57 -8.55
C LEU A 56 -20.67 -7.87 -8.91
N LYS A 57 -19.70 -7.94 -8.00
CA LYS A 57 -18.39 -7.32 -8.13
C LYS A 57 -17.30 -8.35 -7.83
N LEU A 58 -16.48 -8.62 -8.82
CA LEU A 58 -15.27 -9.41 -8.66
C LEU A 58 -14.17 -8.56 -8.05
N VAL A 59 -13.39 -9.16 -7.18
CA VAL A 59 -12.22 -8.58 -6.52
C VAL A 59 -11.10 -9.61 -6.56
N THR A 60 -9.97 -9.31 -7.20
CA THR A 60 -8.83 -10.25 -7.24
C THR A 60 -7.52 -9.58 -6.83
N THR A 61 -6.62 -10.39 -6.26
CA THR A 61 -5.25 -9.99 -5.95
C THR A 61 -4.40 -9.78 -7.20
N ASP A 62 -4.68 -10.50 -8.29
CA ASP A 62 -3.93 -10.42 -9.55
C ASP A 62 -4.85 -10.78 -10.73
N GLU A 63 -5.12 -9.78 -11.57
CA GLU A 63 -5.99 -9.89 -12.74
C GLU A 63 -5.32 -10.64 -13.91
N ALA A 64 -3.99 -10.59 -14.04
CA ALA A 64 -3.29 -11.32 -15.09
C ALA A 64 -3.38 -12.83 -14.86
N ILE A 65 -3.25 -13.27 -13.60
CA ILE A 65 -3.43 -14.68 -13.22
C ILE A 65 -4.88 -15.11 -13.46
N LEU A 66 -5.86 -14.28 -13.09
CA LEU A 66 -7.26 -14.57 -13.36
C LEU A 66 -7.54 -14.74 -14.85
N ASN A 67 -7.09 -13.78 -15.67
CA ASN A 67 -7.28 -13.83 -17.12
C ASN A 67 -6.59 -15.05 -17.76
N ARG A 68 -5.42 -15.46 -17.23
CA ARG A 68 -4.75 -16.69 -17.66
C ARG A 68 -5.56 -17.94 -17.32
N LEU A 69 -6.10 -18.02 -16.09
CA LEU A 69 -6.94 -19.15 -15.66
C LEU A 69 -8.19 -19.27 -16.51
N LEU A 70 -8.86 -18.15 -16.80
CA LEU A 70 -10.08 -18.12 -17.61
C LEU A 70 -9.84 -18.50 -19.08
N LYS A 71 -8.63 -18.26 -19.59
CA LYS A 71 -8.23 -18.64 -20.96
C LYS A 71 -7.69 -20.08 -21.07
N GLY A 72 -7.61 -20.83 -19.97
CA GLY A 72 -7.10 -22.20 -19.95
C GLY A 72 -5.58 -22.33 -20.14
N GLY A 73 -4.80 -21.31 -19.79
CA GLY A 73 -3.34 -21.34 -19.94
C GLY A 73 -2.63 -22.35 -19.02
N PRO A 74 -1.43 -22.84 -19.37
CA PRO A 74 -0.70 -23.84 -18.57
C PRO A 74 -0.38 -23.33 -17.15
N GLY A 75 -0.31 -24.27 -16.20
CA GLY A 75 -0.06 -24.00 -14.77
C GLY A 75 1.25 -23.26 -14.49
N VAL A 76 1.39 -22.74 -13.27
CA VAL A 76 2.59 -22.02 -12.83
C VAL A 76 3.76 -23.02 -12.80
N ALA A 77 4.77 -22.83 -13.66
CA ALA A 77 6.04 -23.52 -13.53
C ALA A 77 6.60 -23.27 -12.12
N LYS A 78 6.93 -24.35 -11.41
CA LYS A 78 7.63 -24.27 -10.12
C LYS A 78 8.88 -23.41 -10.32
N LYS A 79 9.12 -22.44 -9.41
CA LYS A 79 10.51 -22.04 -9.13
C LYS A 79 11.17 -23.28 -8.55
N GLU A 80 11.92 -24.02 -9.37
CA GLU A 80 12.73 -25.13 -8.90
C GLU A 80 13.82 -24.63 -7.95
N ASP A 81 13.93 -25.30 -6.81
CA ASP A 81 15.04 -25.19 -5.89
C ASP A 81 16.35 -25.45 -6.65
N ALA A 82 17.31 -24.53 -6.52
CA ALA A 82 18.64 -24.69 -7.08
C ALA A 82 19.26 -26.01 -6.59
N PRO A 83 19.91 -26.81 -7.47
CA PRO A 83 20.46 -28.10 -7.07
C PRO A 83 21.59 -27.92 -6.07
N ARG A 84 21.45 -28.59 -4.93
CA ARG A 84 22.50 -28.81 -3.93
C ARG A 84 23.59 -29.67 -4.57
N ALA A 85 24.74 -29.08 -4.88
CA ALA A 85 25.91 -29.80 -5.37
C ALA A 85 26.31 -30.89 -4.35
N THR A 86 26.54 -32.09 -4.87
CA THR A 86 27.11 -33.24 -4.16
C THR A 86 28.56 -32.98 -3.75
N PRO A 87 29.05 -33.61 -2.65
CA PRO A 87 30.41 -33.39 -2.18
C PRO A 87 31.40 -34.11 -3.09
N ILE A 88 32.27 -33.35 -3.75
CA ILE A 88 33.42 -33.89 -4.47
C ILE A 88 34.51 -34.21 -3.44
N VAL A 89 34.90 -35.48 -3.40
CA VAL A 89 36.06 -36.01 -2.67
C VAL A 89 37.34 -35.45 -3.31
N THR A 90 38.18 -34.79 -2.52
CA THR A 90 39.51 -34.30 -2.93
C THR A 90 40.59 -35.38 -2.77
N PRO A 91 41.44 -35.63 -3.78
CA PRO A 91 42.77 -36.20 -3.59
C PRO A 91 43.84 -35.09 -3.45
N PRO A 92 45.00 -35.38 -2.83
CA PRO A 92 45.96 -34.35 -2.41
C PRO A 92 46.82 -33.83 -3.57
N LEU A 93 47.15 -32.54 -3.50
CA LEU A 93 48.04 -31.81 -4.41
C LEU A 93 49.51 -32.24 -4.28
N PRO A 94 50.27 -32.34 -5.39
CA PRO A 94 51.72 -32.28 -5.35
C PRO A 94 52.21 -30.81 -5.40
N LYS A 95 53.31 -30.57 -4.70
CA LYS A 95 54.09 -29.32 -4.72
C LYS A 95 54.82 -29.19 -6.05
N HIS A 96 54.96 -27.97 -6.59
CA HIS A 96 56.23 -27.34 -7.00
C HIS A 96 56.04 -26.07 -7.88
N THR A 97 56.56 -24.96 -7.36
CA THR A 97 57.35 -23.87 -7.98
C THR A 97 57.05 -23.27 -9.37
N ALA A 98 56.71 -21.98 -9.31
CA ALA A 98 57.26 -20.82 -10.05
C ALA A 98 57.09 -20.66 -11.58
N SER A 99 56.48 -19.52 -11.94
CA SER A 99 57.06 -18.43 -12.76
C SER A 99 56.33 -18.02 -14.07
N THR A 100 55.97 -16.73 -14.11
CA THR A 100 55.74 -15.77 -15.23
C THR A 100 54.75 -16.09 -16.37
N ALA A 101 53.68 -15.28 -16.47
CA ALA A 101 53.39 -14.34 -17.56
C ALA A 101 51.87 -14.09 -17.77
N LEU A 102 51.51 -12.81 -17.67
CA LEU A 102 50.37 -12.05 -18.22
C LEU A 102 49.31 -12.80 -19.06
N THR A 103 48.04 -12.68 -18.65
CA THR A 103 46.95 -12.19 -19.51
C THR A 103 45.83 -11.60 -18.64
N ASP A 104 45.48 -10.36 -18.96
CA ASP A 104 44.30 -9.61 -18.51
C ASP A 104 43.03 -10.44 -18.68
N PHE A 105 42.38 -10.78 -17.58
CA PHE A 105 40.95 -11.10 -17.55
C PHE A 105 40.31 -10.10 -16.61
N GLY A 106 39.50 -9.22 -17.18
CA GLY A 106 38.72 -8.22 -16.45
C GLY A 106 38.00 -8.89 -15.30
N MET A 107 38.40 -8.52 -14.08
CA MET A 107 37.56 -8.67 -12.91
C MET A 107 36.33 -7.80 -13.17
N GLU A 108 35.22 -8.43 -13.55
CA GLU A 108 33.92 -7.81 -13.32
C GLU A 108 33.84 -7.60 -11.82
N ASP A 109 33.92 -6.33 -11.43
CA ASP A 109 33.68 -5.87 -10.08
C ASP A 109 32.42 -6.55 -9.57
N CYS A 110 32.60 -7.45 -8.60
CA CYS A 110 31.51 -7.97 -7.80
C CYS A 110 31.00 -6.78 -6.98
N LYS A 111 30.15 -5.94 -7.60
CA LYS A 111 29.48 -4.82 -6.96
C LYS A 111 28.77 -5.40 -5.75
N GLN A 112 29.34 -5.11 -4.57
CA GLN A 112 28.64 -5.26 -3.31
C GLN A 112 27.25 -4.63 -3.49
N PRO A 113 26.15 -5.28 -3.10
CA PRO A 113 24.82 -4.71 -3.29
C PRO A 113 24.81 -3.36 -2.57
N GLU A 114 24.78 -2.28 -3.36
CA GLU A 114 24.71 -0.92 -2.83
C GLU A 114 23.54 -0.87 -1.86
N ALA A 115 23.76 -0.33 -0.65
CA ALA A 115 22.78 -0.35 0.41
C ALA A 115 21.46 0.24 -0.12
N GLN A 116 20.44 -0.62 -0.25
CA GLN A 116 19.17 -0.24 -0.84
C GLN A 116 18.55 0.91 -0.03
N LEU A 117 18.28 2.03 -0.70
CA LEU A 117 17.63 3.19 -0.11
C LEU A 117 16.25 2.78 0.43
N VAL A 118 15.99 3.05 1.71
CA VAL A 118 14.67 2.75 2.31
C VAL A 118 13.86 4.03 2.38
N ILE A 119 12.76 4.07 1.62
CA ILE A 119 11.80 5.16 1.68
C ILE A 119 10.66 4.77 2.61
N LYS A 120 10.43 5.54 3.67
CA LYS A 120 9.27 5.36 4.55
C LYS A 120 8.15 6.29 4.15
N VAL A 121 6.90 5.82 4.20
CA VAL A 121 5.70 6.59 3.86
C VAL A 121 4.66 6.46 4.97
N ASP A 122 4.11 7.58 5.43
CA ASP A 122 3.09 7.63 6.47
C ASP A 122 2.09 8.78 6.24
N ASP A 123 1.04 8.83 7.04
CA ASP A 123 -0.05 9.81 6.98
C ASP A 123 -0.33 10.44 8.36
N SER A 124 -0.72 11.71 8.32
CA SER A 124 -1.21 12.45 9.49
C SER A 124 -2.51 13.18 9.18
N GLY A 125 -3.41 13.22 10.16
CA GLY A 125 -4.70 13.89 10.05
C GLY A 125 -5.85 13.04 9.54
N TRP A 126 -5.66 11.80 9.07
CA TRP A 126 -6.77 10.95 8.57
C TRP A 126 -7.95 10.85 9.54
N GLY A 127 -7.67 10.67 10.84
CA GLY A 127 -8.70 10.59 11.89
C GLY A 127 -9.10 11.94 12.52
N PHE A 128 -8.55 13.06 12.05
CA PHE A 128 -8.84 14.40 12.57
C PHE A 128 -9.96 15.05 11.73
N PRO A 129 -10.98 15.68 12.35
CA PRO A 129 -12.17 16.14 11.64
C PRO A 129 -12.00 17.43 10.81
N LEU A 130 -10.91 18.18 11.00
CA LEU A 130 -10.62 19.41 10.27
C LEU A 130 -9.55 19.21 9.19
N GLY A 131 -9.67 20.00 8.13
CA GLY A 131 -8.67 20.12 7.07
C GLY A 131 -8.50 18.88 6.21
N GLY A 132 -7.40 18.86 5.47
CA GLY A 132 -6.99 17.74 4.62
C GLY A 132 -6.36 16.58 5.39
N VAL A 133 -5.57 15.79 4.66
CA VAL A 133 -4.71 14.75 5.22
C VAL A 133 -3.31 14.93 4.65
N MET A 134 -2.31 14.95 5.51
CA MET A 134 -0.91 15.09 5.09
C MET A 134 -0.32 13.71 4.84
N ILE A 135 0.31 13.56 3.68
CA ILE A 135 1.11 12.39 3.31
C ILE A 135 2.57 12.80 3.40
N GLY A 136 3.39 11.97 4.03
CA GLY A 136 4.82 12.19 4.14
C GLY A 136 5.63 11.03 3.57
N ALA A 137 6.82 11.35 3.08
CA ALA A 137 7.84 10.36 2.74
C ALA A 137 9.22 10.80 3.27
N THR A 138 10.07 9.86 3.62
CA THR A 138 11.46 10.13 4.02
C THR A 138 12.43 9.06 3.55
N ASP A 139 13.66 9.49 3.25
CA ASP A 139 14.83 8.62 3.04
C ASP A 139 15.62 8.35 4.36
N GLY A 140 15.12 8.86 5.49
CA GLY A 140 15.80 8.82 6.78
C GLY A 140 16.65 10.06 7.09
N SER A 141 16.89 10.93 6.12
CA SER A 141 17.63 12.19 6.28
C SER A 141 16.75 13.42 6.14
N ARG A 142 15.81 13.42 5.18
CA ARG A 142 14.88 14.53 4.94
C ARG A 142 13.44 14.03 4.81
N VAL A 143 12.48 14.91 5.12
CA VAL A 143 11.05 14.61 5.06
C VAL A 143 10.37 15.50 4.04
N GLU A 144 9.80 14.86 3.01
CA GLU A 144 8.96 15.48 2.00
C GLU A 144 7.48 15.26 2.36
N THR A 145 6.65 16.27 2.13
CA THR A 145 5.21 16.21 2.47
C THR A 145 4.33 16.76 1.36
N GLY A 146 3.12 16.24 1.26
CA GLY A 146 2.03 16.77 0.45
C GLY A 146 0.70 16.69 1.21
N ILE A 147 -0.30 17.45 0.78
CA ILE A 147 -1.62 17.50 1.43
C ILE A 147 -2.68 17.03 0.43
N ILE A 148 -3.44 16.02 0.81
CA ILE A 148 -4.73 15.73 0.19
C ILE A 148 -5.68 16.83 0.63
N GLU A 149 -6.09 17.67 -0.31
CA GLU A 149 -6.92 18.84 -0.02
C GLU A 149 -8.25 18.47 0.66
N LEU A 150 -8.76 19.39 1.47
CA LEU A 150 -10.00 19.20 2.22
C LEU A 150 -11.20 18.81 1.33
N LYS A 151 -11.26 19.33 0.10
CA LYS A 151 -12.34 19.05 -0.85
C LYS A 151 -12.57 17.54 -1.07
N TYR A 152 -11.51 16.72 -1.02
CA TYR A 152 -11.61 15.26 -1.17
C TYR A 152 -12.29 14.56 0.01
N PHE A 153 -12.47 15.26 1.12
CA PHE A 153 -13.14 14.79 2.33
C PHE A 153 -14.52 15.43 2.55
N GLN A 154 -14.98 16.21 1.58
CA GLN A 154 -16.30 16.83 1.55
C GLN A 154 -17.22 16.06 0.59
N GLU A 155 -18.50 16.43 0.57
CA GLU A 155 -19.52 15.75 -0.23
C GLU A 155 -19.16 15.70 -1.73
N GLY A 156 -19.55 14.61 -2.39
CA GLY A 156 -19.23 14.32 -3.78
C GLY A 156 -17.96 13.47 -3.89
N LEU A 157 -16.82 14.04 -3.51
CA LEU A 157 -15.50 13.39 -3.68
C LEU A 157 -15.18 12.35 -2.59
N PHE A 158 -15.74 12.52 -1.40
CA PHE A 158 -15.51 11.57 -0.31
C PHE A 158 -16.21 10.22 -0.57
N GLU A 159 -17.41 10.25 -1.14
CA GLU A 159 -18.20 9.06 -1.48
C GLU A 159 -17.57 8.24 -2.61
N SER A 160 -17.01 8.91 -3.62
CA SER A 160 -16.24 8.28 -4.70
C SER A 160 -14.87 7.76 -4.23
N LYS A 161 -14.44 8.18 -3.02
CA LYS A 161 -13.15 7.84 -2.40
C LYS A 161 -11.95 8.33 -3.20
N GLU A 162 -12.09 9.46 -3.87
CA GLU A 162 -11.02 10.07 -4.68
C GLU A 162 -9.81 10.47 -3.83
N TYR A 163 -10.00 10.73 -2.53
CA TYR A 163 -8.89 10.92 -1.59
C TYR A 163 -7.87 9.77 -1.59
N LEU A 164 -8.27 8.54 -1.94
CA LEU A 164 -7.32 7.42 -2.05
C LEU A 164 -6.46 7.51 -3.32
N ASP A 165 -7.03 7.98 -4.43
CA ASP A 165 -6.28 8.20 -5.66
C ASP A 165 -5.32 9.38 -5.50
N GLU A 166 -5.79 10.44 -4.85
CA GLU A 166 -4.97 11.60 -4.51
C GLU A 166 -3.82 11.22 -3.56
N ALA A 167 -4.09 10.40 -2.54
CA ALA A 167 -3.05 9.85 -1.67
C ALA A 167 -1.97 9.12 -2.49
N ALA A 168 -2.39 8.27 -3.43
CA ALA A 168 -1.48 7.51 -4.27
C ALA A 168 -0.65 8.41 -5.20
N HIS A 169 -1.28 9.45 -5.76
CA HIS A 169 -0.60 10.44 -6.59
C HIS A 169 0.48 11.17 -5.79
N ILE A 170 0.11 11.78 -4.66
CA ILE A 170 1.04 12.50 -3.79
C ILE A 170 2.17 11.57 -3.34
N THR A 171 1.88 10.34 -2.89
CA THR A 171 2.93 9.41 -2.48
C THR A 171 3.96 9.18 -3.59
N VAL A 172 3.51 8.96 -4.84
CA VAL A 172 4.43 8.74 -5.97
C VAL A 172 5.29 9.98 -6.24
N GLU A 173 4.73 11.18 -6.15
CA GLU A 173 5.52 12.40 -6.29
C GLU A 173 6.58 12.53 -5.20
N LEU A 174 6.22 12.27 -3.93
CA LEU A 174 7.15 12.41 -2.81
C LEU A 174 8.31 11.42 -2.90
N ILE A 175 8.06 10.14 -3.24
CA ILE A 175 9.16 9.18 -3.39
C ILE A 175 10.06 9.54 -4.58
N ASN A 176 9.51 10.11 -5.65
CA ASN A 176 10.31 10.58 -6.80
C ASN A 176 11.19 11.79 -6.41
N LYS A 177 10.68 12.73 -5.60
CA LYS A 177 11.47 13.86 -5.05
C LYS A 177 12.62 13.39 -4.15
N LEU A 178 12.47 12.23 -3.53
CA LEU A 178 13.53 11.58 -2.75
C LEU A 178 14.54 10.81 -3.61
N GLY A 179 14.37 10.78 -4.95
CA GLY A 179 15.28 10.08 -5.86
C GLY A 179 15.09 8.56 -5.87
N ALA A 180 13.95 8.08 -5.38
CA ALA A 180 13.68 6.66 -5.29
C ALA A 180 13.39 6.05 -6.68
N THR A 181 14.12 5.00 -7.02
CA THR A 181 13.89 4.18 -8.21
C THR A 181 13.62 2.74 -7.79
N LYS A 182 13.01 1.95 -8.68
CA LYS A 182 12.75 0.52 -8.44
C LYS A 182 14.02 -0.31 -8.22
N ASP A 183 15.16 0.14 -8.75
CA ASP A 183 16.42 -0.62 -8.73
C ASP A 183 17.27 -0.26 -7.49
N ASN A 184 17.14 0.95 -6.97
CA ASN A 184 17.93 1.42 -5.81
C ASN A 184 17.13 1.47 -4.50
N SER A 185 15.81 1.31 -4.51
CA SER A 185 14.97 1.60 -3.33
C SER A 185 13.96 0.52 -2.96
N ARG A 186 13.70 0.40 -1.64
CA ARG A 186 12.53 -0.28 -1.06
C ARG A 186 11.63 0.75 -0.40
N VAL A 187 10.32 0.59 -0.55
CA VAL A 187 9.34 1.43 0.13
C VAL A 187 8.72 0.68 1.32
N GLU A 188 8.80 1.26 2.51
CA GLU A 188 8.07 0.85 3.70
C GLU A 188 6.90 1.81 3.90
N ILE A 189 5.67 1.31 3.91
CA ILE A 189 4.47 2.17 3.99
C ILE A 189 3.58 1.77 5.16
N CYS A 190 3.09 2.78 5.89
CA CYS A 190 2.12 2.61 6.96
C CYS A 190 0.88 1.84 6.48
N PRO A 191 0.38 0.86 7.25
CA PRO A 191 -0.77 0.03 6.85
C PRO A 191 -2.12 0.78 6.88
N GLY A 192 -2.13 2.06 7.23
CA GLY A 192 -3.32 2.91 7.30
C GLY A 192 -4.20 2.87 6.03
N TYR A 193 -5.51 2.99 6.20
CA TYR A 193 -6.48 2.85 5.11
C TYR A 193 -6.25 3.85 3.97
N ILE A 194 -5.88 5.09 4.32
CA ILE A 194 -5.58 6.16 3.36
C ILE A 194 -4.46 5.78 2.38
N ASN A 195 -3.49 4.98 2.84
CA ASN A 195 -2.35 4.51 2.06
C ASN A 195 -2.63 3.25 1.23
N SER A 196 -3.88 2.75 1.24
CA SER A 196 -4.23 1.49 0.57
C SER A 196 -3.99 1.54 -0.94
N LYS A 197 -4.35 2.63 -1.61
CA LYS A 197 -4.07 2.82 -3.04
C LYS A 197 -2.61 3.19 -3.30
N SER A 198 -1.95 3.97 -2.43
CA SER A 198 -0.51 4.25 -2.51
C SER A 198 0.32 2.97 -2.55
N TYR A 199 0.05 2.02 -1.64
CA TYR A 199 0.70 0.70 -1.64
C TYR A 199 0.56 -0.01 -3.00
N THR A 200 -0.66 -0.06 -3.55
CA THR A 200 -0.89 -0.72 -4.84
C THR A 200 -0.25 0.02 -6.01
N ALA A 201 -0.24 1.36 -5.98
CA ALA A 201 0.32 2.20 -7.04
C ALA A 201 1.83 2.05 -7.13
N ILE A 202 2.52 2.00 -5.99
CA ILE A 202 3.97 1.80 -5.89
C ILE A 202 4.33 0.39 -6.35
N LYS A 203 3.59 -0.62 -5.89
CA LYS A 203 3.78 -2.01 -6.30
C LYS A 203 3.61 -2.20 -7.81
N TYR A 204 2.58 -1.59 -8.41
CA TYR A 204 2.31 -1.65 -9.85
C TYR A 204 3.44 -1.01 -10.69
N ARG A 205 4.13 -0.02 -10.13
CA ARG A 205 5.31 0.63 -10.76
C ARG A 205 6.60 -0.19 -10.62
N GLY A 206 6.54 -1.37 -9.99
CA GLY A 206 7.66 -2.31 -9.90
C GLY A 206 8.61 -2.07 -8.73
N TYR A 207 8.28 -1.17 -7.80
CA TYR A 207 9.06 -0.99 -6.57
C TYR A 207 8.90 -2.20 -5.63
N SER A 208 9.97 -2.52 -4.91
CA SER A 208 9.88 -3.36 -3.72
C SER A 208 9.12 -2.59 -2.63
N VAL A 209 7.99 -3.12 -2.15
CA VAL A 209 7.15 -2.43 -1.15
C VAL A 209 6.64 -3.36 -0.06
N GLU A 210 6.75 -2.91 1.18
CA GLU A 210 6.33 -3.61 2.39
C GLU A 210 5.42 -2.72 3.24
N LYS A 211 4.42 -3.34 3.89
CA LYS A 211 3.62 -2.65 4.91
C LYS A 211 4.33 -2.76 6.24
N LYS A 212 4.60 -1.63 6.87
CA LYS A 212 5.30 -1.58 8.14
C LYS A 212 4.76 -0.45 9.00
N GLU A 213 4.75 -0.66 10.32
CA GLU A 213 4.54 0.43 11.25
C GLU A 213 5.69 1.44 11.10
N ILE A 214 5.33 2.70 10.91
CA ILE A 214 6.30 3.77 10.72
C ILE A 214 6.37 4.56 12.01
N THR A 215 7.57 4.72 12.54
CA THR A 215 7.86 5.45 13.78
C THR A 215 9.12 6.30 13.61
N GLY A 216 9.34 7.22 14.55
CA GLY A 216 10.50 8.13 14.57
C GLY A 216 10.32 9.32 13.63
N LEU A 217 11.42 9.77 13.00
CA LEU A 217 11.52 11.03 12.26
C LEU A 217 10.30 11.40 11.40
N LEU A 218 9.81 10.46 10.58
CA LEU A 218 8.68 10.75 9.69
C LEU A 218 7.40 11.05 10.46
N GLN A 219 7.10 10.24 11.48
CA GLN A 219 5.88 10.35 12.27
C GLN A 219 5.90 11.66 13.07
N ASP A 220 7.02 11.94 13.76
CA ASP A 220 7.19 13.14 14.57
C ASP A 220 7.06 14.43 13.72
N GLU A 221 7.70 14.45 12.55
CA GLU A 221 7.67 15.60 11.65
C GLU A 221 6.28 15.79 11.01
N LEU A 222 5.58 14.69 10.69
CA LEU A 222 4.22 14.74 10.17
C LEU A 222 3.23 15.27 11.21
N GLU A 223 3.34 14.83 12.47
CA GLU A 223 2.50 15.35 13.56
C GLU A 223 2.71 16.84 13.76
N LYS A 224 3.97 17.28 13.81
CA LYS A 224 4.33 18.69 13.94
C LYS A 224 3.81 19.54 12.78
N ARG A 225 4.07 19.14 11.54
CA ARG A 225 3.62 19.89 10.35
C ARG A 225 2.11 19.90 10.22
N PHE A 226 1.44 18.80 10.57
CA PHE A 226 -0.01 18.75 10.55
C PHE A 226 -0.63 19.61 11.65
N PHE A 227 -0.02 19.68 12.84
CA PHE A 227 -0.44 20.63 13.88
C PHE A 227 -0.38 22.08 13.40
N GLU A 228 0.74 22.50 12.79
CA GLU A 228 0.87 23.85 12.23
C GLU A 228 -0.15 24.11 11.11
N TYR A 229 -0.43 23.10 10.27
CA TYR A 229 -1.48 23.18 9.27
C TYR A 229 -2.86 23.42 9.90
N VAL A 230 -3.23 22.66 10.94
CA VAL A 230 -4.50 22.82 11.67
C VAL A 230 -4.59 24.18 12.37
N LYS A 231 -3.47 24.65 12.95
CA LYS A 231 -3.37 25.99 13.52
C LYS A 231 -3.60 27.07 12.47
N GLY A 232 -3.08 26.88 11.26
CA GLY A 232 -3.36 27.74 10.10
C GLY A 232 -4.83 27.81 9.71
N LEU A 233 -5.65 26.81 10.09
CA LEU A 233 -7.12 26.83 9.93
C LEU A 233 -7.84 27.57 11.08
N GLY A 234 -7.10 28.07 12.07
CA GLY A 234 -7.63 28.78 13.24
C GLY A 234 -7.99 27.89 14.43
N TYR A 235 -7.55 26.62 14.46
CA TYR A 235 -7.76 25.72 15.58
C TYR A 235 -6.43 25.43 16.31
N GLU A 236 -6.31 25.90 17.55
CA GLU A 236 -5.05 25.92 18.33
C GLU A 236 -4.69 24.58 19.01
N SER A 237 -5.37 23.49 18.65
CA SER A 237 -5.11 22.18 19.25
C SER A 237 -5.04 21.10 18.18
N TYR A 238 -4.14 20.14 18.36
CA TYR A 238 -4.13 18.91 17.58
C TYR A 238 -3.86 17.76 18.53
N TYR A 239 -4.50 16.64 18.24
CA TYR A 239 -4.23 15.38 18.88
C TYR A 239 -4.15 14.34 17.80
N ASP A 240 -3.17 13.44 17.89
CA ASP A 240 -3.15 12.26 17.04
C ASP A 240 -4.17 11.24 17.58
N PRO A 241 -5.21 10.89 16.80
CA PRO A 241 -6.15 9.84 17.19
C PRO A 241 -5.50 8.46 17.36
N LYS A 242 -4.34 8.20 16.72
CA LYS A 242 -3.62 6.92 16.85
C LYS A 242 -2.94 6.77 18.22
N GLN A 243 -2.60 7.87 18.90
CA GLN A 243 -1.84 7.88 20.15
C GLN A 243 -2.63 8.33 21.38
N THR A 244 -3.78 8.98 21.18
CA THR A 244 -4.53 9.56 22.30
C THR A 244 -5.48 8.56 22.95
N LYS A 245 -5.38 8.35 24.27
CA LYS A 245 -6.29 7.47 25.03
C LYS A 245 -7.74 8.00 25.12
N SER A 246 -7.95 9.31 25.00
CA SER A 246 -9.24 9.99 25.16
C SER A 246 -9.79 10.56 23.85
N ILE A 247 -9.76 9.77 22.78
CA ILE A 247 -10.17 10.17 21.41
C ILE A 247 -11.55 10.85 21.40
N GLY A 248 -12.53 10.30 22.12
CA GLY A 248 -13.90 10.82 22.12
C GLY A 248 -14.02 12.24 22.71
N LYS A 249 -13.28 12.53 23.79
CA LYS A 249 -13.29 13.85 24.42
C LYS A 249 -12.69 14.89 23.47
N ASN A 250 -11.50 14.60 22.94
CA ASN A 250 -10.80 15.54 22.06
C ASN A 250 -11.56 15.76 20.75
N PHE A 251 -12.18 14.70 20.21
CA PHE A 251 -13.07 14.82 19.06
C PHE A 251 -14.22 15.78 19.34
N ASN A 252 -14.91 15.61 20.48
CA ASN A 252 -16.02 16.48 20.86
C ASN A 252 -15.59 17.94 21.07
N GLU A 253 -14.36 18.20 21.52
CA GLU A 253 -13.82 19.56 21.64
C GLU A 253 -13.69 20.22 20.25
N VAL A 254 -13.22 19.48 19.24
CA VAL A 254 -13.15 20.00 17.87
C VAL A 254 -14.55 20.24 17.31
N ILE A 255 -15.50 19.34 17.56
CA ILE A 255 -16.89 19.54 17.14
C ILE A 255 -17.51 20.76 17.82
N ALA A 256 -17.32 20.93 19.12
CA ALA A 256 -17.79 22.11 19.84
C ALA A 256 -17.15 23.40 19.29
N TRP A 257 -15.90 23.35 18.84
CA TRP A 257 -15.29 24.47 18.13
C TRP A 257 -15.97 24.72 16.78
N ILE A 258 -16.25 23.69 15.98
CA ILE A 258 -16.98 23.85 14.72
C ILE A 258 -18.36 24.49 14.96
N ASP A 259 -19.11 23.99 15.94
CA ASP A 259 -20.49 24.43 16.19
C ASP A 259 -20.61 25.87 16.71
N LYS A 260 -19.54 26.43 17.32
CA LYS A 260 -19.51 27.84 17.74
C LYS A 260 -19.64 28.83 16.57
N ASP A 261 -19.19 28.44 15.38
CA ASP A 261 -19.35 29.21 14.16
C ASP A 261 -19.57 28.23 13.00
N ARG A 262 -20.70 27.55 13.07
CA ARG A 262 -21.00 26.41 12.20
C ARG A 262 -20.96 26.77 10.72
N ALA A 263 -21.43 27.97 10.35
CA ALA A 263 -21.50 28.40 8.95
C ALA A 263 -20.12 28.47 8.30
N GLU A 264 -19.14 29.05 8.98
CA GLU A 264 -17.78 29.18 8.44
C GLU A 264 -16.93 27.94 8.71
N ARG A 265 -17.01 27.35 9.91
CA ARG A 265 -16.11 26.26 10.32
C ARG A 265 -16.46 24.92 9.70
N MET A 266 -17.71 24.69 9.30
CA MET A 266 -18.07 23.49 8.53
C MET A 266 -17.37 23.44 7.17
N LYS A 267 -17.01 24.59 6.58
CA LYS A 267 -16.24 24.64 5.33
C LYS A 267 -14.82 24.12 5.51
N LEU A 268 -14.32 24.10 6.74
CA LEU A 268 -13.00 23.59 7.14
C LEU A 268 -13.07 22.13 7.62
N ALA A 269 -14.27 21.58 7.77
CA ALA A 269 -14.49 20.23 8.27
C ALA A 269 -14.59 19.21 7.13
N LYS A 270 -14.24 17.97 7.45
CA LYS A 270 -14.43 16.79 6.59
C LYS A 270 -15.90 16.39 6.52
N SER A 271 -16.72 17.28 5.96
CA SER A 271 -18.19 17.20 5.95
C SER A 271 -18.75 15.97 5.26
N GLY A 272 -17.97 15.28 4.41
CA GLY A 272 -18.35 14.01 3.82
C GLY A 272 -18.47 12.86 4.83
N TRP A 273 -17.93 13.01 6.04
CA TRP A 273 -18.03 12.02 7.09
C TRP A 273 -19.47 11.86 7.57
N LYS A 274 -19.87 10.60 7.84
CA LYS A 274 -21.21 10.27 8.33
C LYS A 274 -21.61 11.06 9.58
N TYR A 275 -20.66 11.45 10.41
CA TYR A 275 -20.92 12.24 11.61
C TYR A 275 -21.59 13.58 11.30
N PHE A 276 -21.21 14.24 10.21
CA PHE A 276 -21.71 15.56 9.83
C PHE A 276 -22.99 15.51 8.98
N LYS A 277 -23.34 14.33 8.46
CA LYS A 277 -24.57 14.08 7.71
C LYS A 277 -25.71 13.82 8.67
N ARG A 278 -26.28 14.90 9.20
CA ARG A 278 -27.53 14.88 9.97
C ARG A 278 -28.64 15.53 9.16
#